data_AF-A0A9W5UQH1-F1
#
_entry.id   AF-A0A9W5UQH1-F1
#
_cell.length_a   1.000
_cell.length_b   1.000
_cell.length_c   1.000
_cell.angle_alpha   90.00
_cell.angle_beta   90.00
_cell.angle_gamma   90.00
#
_symmetry.space_group_name_H-M   'P 1'
#
loop_
_entity.id
_entity.type
_entity.pdbx_description
1 polymer ?
#
loop_
_entity_poly.entity_id
_entity_poly.type
_entity_poly.pdbx_seq_one_letter_code
_entity_poly.pdbx_strand_id
1 'polypeptide(L)'
;MLAACGRSPRNRGHAPTGSTDRGHHSGGPDHHDPAIHSSGASDNGEPDVSKRTYQPNNRRRAKTHGFRLRMRTRAGRAIISTRRAKGRARLSA
;
A
#
# COMPACT_ATOMS: atom_id res chain seq x y z
N MET A 1 -37.17 4.92 38.67
CA MET A 1 -36.91 5.12 37.23
C MET A 1 -35.92 4.04 36.78
N LEU A 2 -36.33 2.79 36.45
CA LEU A 2 -36.87 2.34 35.15
C LEU A 2 -36.35 3.20 33.98
N ALA A 3 -35.79 2.73 32.88
CA ALA A 3 -35.54 1.42 32.24
C ALA A 3 -34.40 1.70 31.19
N ALA A 4 -33.79 0.82 30.41
CA ALA A 4 -34.20 -0.35 29.65
C ALA A 4 -32.90 -1.05 29.17
N CYS A 5 -32.73 -2.37 29.32
CA CYS A 5 -33.08 -3.39 28.32
C CYS A 5 -32.49 -3.18 26.92
N GLY A 6 -31.48 -4.00 26.59
CA GLY A 6 -31.40 -4.85 25.38
C GLY A 6 -31.37 -4.20 23.98
N ARG A 7 -30.52 -4.75 23.08
CA ARG A 7 -30.95 -5.55 21.91
C ARG A 7 -29.76 -5.93 21.01
N SER A 8 -29.53 -7.24 20.84
CA SER A 8 -28.89 -7.85 19.66
C SER A 8 -29.65 -7.47 18.37
N PRO A 9 -29.07 -7.43 17.15
CA PRO A 9 -28.86 -8.68 16.39
C PRO A 9 -27.71 -8.72 15.35
N ARG A 10 -27.28 -9.97 15.14
CA ARG A 10 -26.82 -10.63 13.90
C ARG A 10 -27.14 -9.89 12.58
N ASN A 11 -26.18 -9.86 11.65
CA ASN A 11 -26.44 -9.95 10.21
C ASN A 11 -25.15 -10.46 9.51
N ARG A 12 -24.94 -11.76 9.26
CA ARG A 12 -25.57 -12.65 8.27
C ARG A 12 -25.76 -12.02 6.88
N GLY A 13 -24.70 -12.14 6.07
CA GLY A 13 -24.78 -12.60 4.68
C GLY A 13 -25.12 -11.58 3.60
N HIS A 14 -24.19 -11.41 2.65
CA HIS A 14 -24.57 -11.27 1.25
C HIS A 14 -23.54 -11.99 0.38
N ALA A 15 -23.97 -13.10 -0.25
CA ALA A 15 -23.19 -13.79 -1.25
C ALA A 15 -23.38 -13.07 -2.60
N PRO A 16 -22.30 -12.73 -3.34
CA PRO A 16 -22.47 -12.33 -4.71
C PRO A 16 -22.79 -13.58 -5.56
N THR A 17 -24.03 -13.63 -6.04
CA THR A 17 -24.45 -14.45 -7.17
C THR A 17 -23.76 -13.90 -8.42
N GLY A 18 -22.76 -14.63 -8.91
CA GLY A 18 -22.12 -14.35 -10.19
C GLY A 18 -21.96 -15.66 -10.94
N SER A 19 -23.02 -16.05 -11.64
CA SER A 19 -22.99 -17.09 -12.66
C SER A 19 -22.05 -16.65 -13.79
N THR A 20 -20.84 -17.20 -13.83
CA THR A 20 -20.01 -17.15 -15.03
C THR A 20 -20.69 -17.97 -16.10
N ASP A 21 -21.46 -17.28 -16.95
CA ASP A 21 -21.95 -17.81 -18.21
C ASP A 21 -20.77 -17.97 -19.19
N ARG A 22 -20.95 -18.97 -20.06
CA ARG A 22 -19.98 -19.64 -20.92
C ARG A 22 -19.23 -18.69 -21.87
N GLY A 23 -17.92 -18.91 -21.95
CA GLY A 23 -17.12 -18.59 -23.15
C GLY A 23 -16.53 -19.89 -23.70
N HIS A 24 -17.11 -20.39 -24.78
CA HIS A 24 -16.60 -21.51 -25.56
C HIS A 24 -15.17 -21.23 -26.03
N HIS A 25 -14.23 -22.10 -25.67
CA HIS A 25 -12.89 -22.11 -26.24
C HIS A 25 -12.98 -22.80 -27.60
N SER A 26 -13.20 -22.01 -28.65
CA SER A 26 -12.96 -22.45 -30.02
C SER A 26 -11.48 -22.79 -30.18
N GLY A 27 -11.24 -23.92 -30.83
CA GLY A 27 -9.93 -24.55 -30.90
C GLY A 27 -8.85 -23.77 -31.64
N GLY A 28 -7.65 -24.31 -31.50
CA GLY A 28 -6.49 -24.02 -32.33
C GLY A 28 -5.19 -24.37 -31.58
N PRO A 29 -4.65 -25.59 -31.68
CA PRO A 29 -3.24 -25.82 -31.41
C PRO A 29 -2.47 -25.41 -32.68
N ASP A 30 -2.25 -24.11 -32.85
CA ASP A 30 -1.39 -23.64 -33.94
C ASP A 30 0.06 -23.89 -33.53
N HIS A 31 0.62 -24.95 -34.10
CA HIS A 31 2.03 -25.28 -34.06
C HIS A 31 2.86 -24.31 -34.92
N HIS A 32 4.10 -24.08 -34.48
CA HIS A 32 5.24 -23.42 -35.15
C HIS A 32 5.20 -21.88 -35.19
N ASP A 33 6.24 -21.17 -34.71
CA ASP A 33 7.65 -21.38 -35.05
C ASP A 33 8.62 -21.30 -33.85
N PRO A 34 9.60 -22.22 -33.71
CA PRO A 34 10.80 -21.97 -32.92
C PRO A 34 11.80 -21.13 -33.75
N ALA A 35 11.43 -19.89 -34.05
CA ALA A 35 12.36 -18.94 -34.65
C ALA A 35 13.21 -18.29 -33.54
N ILE A 36 14.40 -18.85 -33.35
CA ILE A 36 15.64 -18.10 -33.07
C ILE A 36 15.58 -17.19 -31.82
N HIS A 37 15.72 -17.78 -30.63
CA HIS A 37 16.39 -17.10 -29.51
C HIS A 37 17.90 -17.08 -29.83
N SER A 38 18.31 -16.14 -30.68
CA SER A 38 19.72 -15.74 -30.76
C SER A 38 19.86 -14.31 -30.30
N SER A 39 20.87 -14.11 -29.46
CA SER A 39 21.45 -12.84 -29.02
C SER A 39 20.67 -12.03 -27.99
N GLY A 40 21.21 -11.95 -26.78
CA GLY A 40 20.71 -10.99 -25.79
C GLY A 40 21.23 -11.16 -24.38
N ALA A 41 22.55 -11.04 -24.20
CA ALA A 41 23.20 -10.62 -22.96
C ALA A 41 23.09 -11.54 -21.72
N SER A 42 24.23 -12.15 -21.38
CA SER A 42 24.76 -12.38 -20.03
C SER A 42 23.78 -12.18 -18.86
N ASP A 43 23.14 -13.28 -18.45
CA ASP A 43 22.60 -13.44 -17.09
C ASP A 43 23.80 -13.60 -16.14
N ASN A 44 24.52 -12.49 -15.92
CA ASN A 44 25.44 -12.41 -14.81
C ASN A 44 24.56 -12.43 -13.57
N GLY A 45 24.46 -13.60 -12.94
CA GLY A 45 23.84 -13.80 -11.63
C GLY A 45 24.54 -12.96 -10.57
N GLU A 46 24.26 -11.66 -10.59
CA GLU A 46 24.61 -10.70 -9.55
C GLU A 46 23.67 -10.93 -8.37
N PRO A 47 24.18 -11.02 -7.13
CA PRO A 47 23.34 -11.25 -5.96
C PRO A 47 22.28 -10.15 -5.86
N ASP A 48 21.01 -10.53 -5.73
CA ASP A 48 19.92 -9.62 -5.37
C ASP A 48 20.22 -9.01 -3.99
N VAL A 49 20.98 -7.92 -4.00
CA VAL A 49 21.27 -7.11 -2.83
C VAL A 49 19.95 -6.54 -2.33
N SER A 50 19.36 -7.23 -1.35
CA SER A 50 18.09 -6.88 -0.72
C SER A 50 17.95 -5.36 -0.56
N LYS A 51 16.85 -4.81 -1.12
CA LYS A 51 16.65 -3.36 -1.17
C LYS A 51 16.71 -2.76 0.23
N ARG A 52 17.51 -1.70 0.39
CA ARG A 52 17.62 -0.95 1.66
C ARG A 52 16.25 -0.43 2.11
N THR A 53 16.01 -0.38 3.42
CA THR A 53 14.74 0.08 4.02
C THR A 53 14.37 1.51 3.63
N TYR A 54 15.35 2.40 3.58
CA TYR A 54 15.12 3.79 3.17
C TYR A 54 15.35 3.95 1.67
N GLN A 55 14.24 4.06 0.96
CA GLN A 55 14.20 4.49 -0.44
C GLN A 55 13.74 5.96 -0.48
N PRO A 56 14.65 6.94 -0.71
CA PRO A 56 14.35 8.35 -0.54
C PRO A 56 13.29 8.83 -1.53
N ASN A 57 12.23 9.46 -1.00
CA ASN A 57 11.19 10.07 -1.81
C ASN A 57 10.65 11.34 -1.14
N ASN A 58 10.94 12.50 -1.73
CA ASN A 58 10.60 13.81 -1.17
C ASN A 58 9.09 14.01 -1.01
N ARG A 59 8.29 13.59 -2.00
CA ARG A 59 6.83 13.69 -1.95
C ARG A 59 6.25 12.87 -0.81
N ARG A 60 6.72 11.63 -0.60
CA ARG A 60 6.28 10.78 0.52
C ARG A 60 6.71 11.38 1.85
N ARG A 61 7.96 11.85 1.97
CA ARG A 61 8.51 12.46 3.18
C ARG A 61 7.70 13.70 3.61
N ALA A 62 7.39 14.61 2.68
CA ALA A 62 6.61 15.81 2.96
C ALA A 62 5.17 15.49 3.39
N LYS A 63 4.52 14.51 2.74
CA LYS A 63 3.15 14.09 3.09
C LYS A 63 3.07 13.43 4.47
N THR A 64 4.00 12.54 4.79
CA THR A 64 3.94 11.72 6.01
C THR A 64 4.62 12.37 7.22
N HIS A 65 5.60 13.24 7.03
CA HIS A 65 6.39 13.79 8.14
C HIS A 65 6.47 15.32 8.17
N GLY A 66 5.90 16.00 7.17
CA GLY A 66 5.94 17.45 7.05
C GLY A 66 5.09 18.18 8.09
N PHE A 67 5.35 19.48 8.21
CA PHE A 67 4.72 20.36 9.21
C PHE A 67 3.19 20.35 9.16
N ARG A 68 2.61 20.41 7.96
CA ARG A 68 1.14 20.44 7.77
C ARG A 68 0.46 19.22 8.39
N LEU A 69 1.05 18.03 8.24
CA LEU A 69 0.50 16.82 8.85
C LEU A 69 0.57 16.88 10.38
N ARG A 70 1.69 17.38 10.92
CA ARG A 70 1.85 17.56 12.38
C ARG A 70 0.80 18.51 12.93
N MET A 71 0.49 19.61 12.24
CA MET A 71 -0.49 20.58 12.71
C MET A 71 -1.94 20.08 12.63
N ARG A 72 -2.23 19.07 11.81
CA ARG A 72 -3.60 18.52 11.64
C ARG A 72 -4.12 17.85 12.92
N THR A 73 -3.29 17.07 13.61
CA THR A 73 -3.73 16.26 14.77
C THR A 73 -3.31 16.89 16.10
N ARG A 74 -4.05 16.58 17.18
CA ARG A 74 -3.69 17.03 18.53
C ARG A 74 -2.30 16.54 18.96
N ALA A 75 -2.01 15.26 18.71
CA ALA A 75 -0.71 14.66 19.01
C ALA A 75 0.43 15.32 18.21
N GLY A 76 0.21 15.61 16.92
CA GLY A 76 1.22 16.27 16.10
C GLY A 76 1.54 17.70 16.56
N ARG A 77 0.53 18.47 17.00
CA ARG A 77 0.73 19.80 17.60
C ARG A 77 1.53 19.72 18.90
N ALA A 78 1.25 18.73 19.75
CA ALA A 78 2.02 18.50 20.98
C ALA A 78 3.49 18.22 20.68
N ILE A 79 3.79 17.37 19.69
CA ILE A 79 5.17 17.07 19.26
C ILE A 79 5.91 18.35 18.84
N ILE A 80 5.27 19.23 18.05
CA ILE A 80 5.89 20.49 17.62
C ILE A 80 6.14 21.41 18.82
N SER A 81 5.20 21.50 19.77
CA SER A 81 5.38 22.28 20.99
C SER A 81 6.58 21.80 21.80
N THR A 82 6.69 20.48 22.05
CA THR A 82 7.84 19.89 22.75
C THR A 82 9.16 20.14 22.02
N ARG A 83 9.16 20.07 20.68
CA ARG A 83 10.37 20.34 19.88
C ARG A 83 10.81 21.81 19.95
N ARG A 84 9.85 22.74 20.03
CA ARG A 84 10.12 24.17 20.26
C ARG A 84 10.66 24.42 21.66
N ALA A 85 10.03 23.85 22.68
CA ALA A 85 10.50 23.96 24.07
C ALA A 85 11.94 23.43 24.24
N LYS A 86 12.29 22.36 23.53
CA LYS A 86 13.67 21.83 23.49
C LYS A 86 14.65 22.68 22.66
N GLY A 87 14.17 23.67 21.90
CA GLY A 87 15.03 24.51 21.06
C GLY A 87 15.58 23.81 19.82
N ARG A 88 14.86 22.85 19.22
CA ARG A 88 15.35 22.16 18.01
C ARG A 88 15.32 23.11 16.80
N ALA A 89 16.46 23.27 16.14
CA ALA A 89 16.59 24.09 14.93
C ALA A 89 15.64 23.67 13.78
N ARG A 90 15.33 22.37 13.66
CA ARG A 90 14.36 21.85 12.68
C ARG A 90 13.21 21.15 13.41
N LEU A 91 11.98 21.59 13.17
CA LEU A 91 10.80 21.09 13.90
C LEU A 91 10.11 19.90 13.20
N SER A 92 10.07 19.89 11.88
CA SER A 92 9.55 18.77 11.09
C SER A 92 10.55 18.33 10.03
N ALA A 93 10.21 17.24 9.33
CA ALA A 93 10.93 16.80 8.15
C ALA A 93 10.89 17.86 7.05
#